data_AF-A0A7Y1ANQ5-F1
#
_entry.id   AF-A0A7Y1ANQ5-F1
#
_cell.length_a   1.000
_cell.length_b   1.000
_cell.length_c   1.000
_cell.angle_alpha   90.00
_cell.angle_beta   90.00
_cell.angle_gamma   90.00
#
_symmetry.space_group_name_H-M   'P 1'
#
loop_
_entity.id
_entity.type
_entity.pdbx_description
1 polymer ?
#
loop_
_entity_poly.entity_id
_entity_poly.type
_entity_poly.pdbx_seq_one_letter_code
_entity_poly.pdbx_strand_id
1 'polypeptide(L)'
;MKKIVPDPPSSILPDAAQCLSPSLDRAAAERALNYYLDDHQPARPVGTATYAIPDSVNLEAALAQASDLLRCMGATASEAGNGLNGSPRDVVLSIVYLAELAKAYVDKSLDCLVTH
;
A
#
# COMPACT_ATOMS: atom_id res chain seq x y z
N MET A 1 -52.70 -1.38 32.86
CA MET A 1 -52.23 -2.70 32.40
C MET A 1 -50.75 -2.80 32.74
N LYS A 2 -50.36 -3.75 33.60
CA LYS A 2 -48.97 -3.84 34.11
C LYS A 2 -48.16 -4.54 33.01
N LYS A 3 -47.24 -3.82 32.37
CA LYS A 3 -46.33 -4.42 31.39
C LYS A 3 -45.41 -5.36 32.17
N ILE A 4 -45.66 -6.68 32.09
CA ILE A 4 -44.70 -7.67 32.55
C ILE A 4 -43.44 -7.42 31.73
N VAL A 5 -42.40 -6.88 32.37
CA VAL A 5 -41.06 -6.82 31.81
C VAL A 5 -40.49 -8.22 32.06
N PRO A 6 -40.15 -8.99 31.01
CA PRO A 6 -39.46 -10.25 31.20
C PRO A 6 -38.06 -9.94 31.72
N ASP A 7 -37.61 -10.65 32.75
CA ASP A 7 -36.22 -10.60 33.17
C ASP A 7 -35.32 -10.96 31.98
N PRO A 8 -34.16 -10.28 31.81
CA PRO A 8 -33.21 -10.64 30.77
C PRO A 8 -32.71 -12.08 31.00
N PRO A 9 -32.46 -12.86 29.94
CA PRO A 9 -31.87 -14.18 30.12
C PRO A 9 -30.54 -14.01 30.83
N SER A 10 -30.30 -14.81 31.87
CA SER A 10 -29.00 -14.94 32.51
C SER A 10 -27.97 -15.10 31.39
N SER A 11 -26.96 -14.21 31.35
CA SER A 11 -25.80 -14.41 30.47
C SER A 11 -25.23 -15.78 30.77
N ILE A 12 -25.62 -16.78 29.97
CA ILE A 12 -24.80 -17.93 29.73
C ILE A 12 -23.61 -17.31 29.02
N LEU A 13 -22.60 -16.94 29.80
CA LEU A 13 -21.25 -16.85 29.29
C LEU A 13 -21.08 -18.14 28.48
N PRO A 14 -20.82 -18.08 27.17
CA PRO A 14 -20.30 -19.26 26.50
C PRO A 14 -19.11 -19.66 27.36
N ASP A 15 -19.20 -20.87 27.90
CA ASP A 15 -18.19 -21.55 28.68
C ASP A 15 -16.82 -21.21 28.09
N ALA A 16 -16.18 -20.19 28.64
CA ALA A 16 -14.81 -19.80 28.34
C ALA A 16 -13.84 -20.79 29.00
N ALA A 17 -14.26 -22.05 29.16
CA ALA A 17 -13.51 -23.11 29.79
C ALA A 17 -13.79 -24.48 29.15
N GLN A 18 -14.06 -24.54 27.84
CA GLN A 18 -13.41 -25.57 27.02
C GLN A 18 -11.95 -25.16 26.79
N CYS A 19 -11.22 -25.05 27.91
CA CYS A 19 -9.77 -25.14 27.97
C CYS A 19 -9.43 -26.50 27.36
N LEU A 20 -9.16 -26.51 26.06
CA LEU A 20 -8.50 -27.60 25.35
C LEU A 20 -7.10 -27.76 25.97
N SER A 21 -7.06 -28.39 27.14
CA SER A 21 -5.89 -28.74 27.95
C SER A 21 -4.88 -27.58 28.11
N PRO A 22 -4.70 -26.99 29.31
CA PRO A 22 -3.70 -25.92 29.54
C PRO A 22 -2.26 -26.31 29.12
N SER A 23 -2.00 -27.60 28.93
CA SER A 23 -0.78 -28.14 28.32
C SER A 23 -0.62 -27.81 26.83
N LEU A 24 -1.68 -27.79 26.03
CA LEU A 24 -1.63 -27.38 24.62
C LEU A 24 -1.39 -25.87 24.50
N ASP A 25 -2.04 -25.06 25.34
CA ASP A 25 -1.78 -23.63 25.41
C ASP A 25 -0.34 -23.34 25.83
N ARG A 26 0.18 -24.10 26.81
CA ARG A 26 1.59 -23.99 27.20
C ARG A 26 2.54 -24.41 26.07
N ALA A 27 2.24 -25.50 25.36
CA ALA A 27 3.06 -25.94 24.23
C ALA A 27 3.02 -24.95 23.05
N ALA A 28 1.87 -24.33 22.80
CA ALA A 28 1.73 -23.26 21.81
C ALA A 28 2.50 -22.00 22.24
N ALA A 29 2.43 -21.64 23.52
CA ALA A 29 3.17 -20.51 24.09
C ALA A 29 4.69 -20.74 24.04
N GLU A 30 5.18 -21.93 24.39
CA GLU A 30 6.59 -22.30 24.29
C GLU A 30 7.07 -22.32 22.84
N ARG A 31 6.25 -22.82 21.90
CA ARG A 31 6.57 -22.78 20.47
C ARG A 31 6.66 -21.34 19.96
N ALA A 32 5.73 -20.46 20.36
CA ALA A 32 5.78 -19.05 20.01
C ALA A 32 7.02 -18.37 20.62
N LEU A 33 7.31 -18.66 21.90
CA LEU A 33 8.46 -18.10 22.58
C LEU A 33 9.78 -18.51 21.92
N ASN A 34 9.96 -19.80 21.62
CA ASN A 34 11.15 -20.27 20.89
C ASN A 34 11.25 -19.64 19.50
N TYR A 35 10.13 -19.50 18.77
CA TYR A 35 10.12 -18.87 17.45
C TYR A 35 10.55 -17.40 17.46
N TYR A 36 10.23 -16.65 18.52
CA TYR A 36 10.58 -15.23 18.64
C TYR A 36 11.86 -14.95 19.43
N LEU A 37 12.34 -15.90 20.26
CA LEU A 37 13.56 -15.76 21.06
C LEU A 37 14.80 -16.33 20.38
N ASP A 38 14.68 -17.42 19.61
CA ASP A 38 15.72 -17.74 18.65
C ASP A 38 15.74 -16.59 17.64
N ASP A 39 16.93 -16.16 17.22
CA ASP A 39 17.21 -14.96 16.41
C ASP A 39 16.66 -15.06 14.96
N HIS A 40 15.58 -15.81 14.78
CA HIS A 40 14.71 -15.84 13.62
C HIS A 40 13.90 -14.55 13.56
N GLN A 41 14.58 -13.43 13.33
CA GLN A 41 13.90 -12.28 12.75
C GLN A 41 13.49 -12.70 11.32
N PRO A 42 12.19 -12.98 11.04
CA PRO A 42 11.78 -13.15 9.65
C PRO A 42 12.20 -11.86 8.96
N ALA A 43 12.87 -11.98 7.81
CA ALA A 43 13.25 -10.82 7.01
C ALA A 43 11.97 -10.02 6.76
N ARG A 44 11.75 -8.97 7.56
CA ARG A 44 10.70 -8.00 7.29
C ARG A 44 11.06 -7.53 5.90
N PRO A 45 10.19 -7.69 4.89
CA PRO A 45 10.43 -7.01 3.63
C PRO A 45 10.58 -5.55 4.03
N VAL A 46 11.80 -5.03 3.93
CA VAL A 46 12.07 -3.61 4.04
C VAL A 46 11.39 -3.05 2.81
N GLY A 47 10.09 -2.79 2.93
CA GLY A 47 9.27 -2.20 1.91
C GLY A 47 9.77 -0.78 1.73
N THR A 48 10.82 -0.63 0.93
CA THR A 48 11.41 0.65 0.52
C THR A 48 10.45 1.44 -0.37
N ALA A 49 9.34 0.83 -0.80
CA ALA A 49 8.34 1.46 -1.62
C ALA A 49 7.15 1.94 -0.77
N THR A 50 6.98 3.26 -0.67
CA THR A 50 5.77 3.89 -0.12
C THR A 50 4.51 3.48 -0.89
N TYR A 51 4.67 3.00 -2.12
CA TYR A 51 3.62 2.45 -2.98
C TYR A 51 4.09 1.13 -3.60
N ALA A 52 3.38 0.03 -3.32
CA ALA A 52 3.61 -1.23 -4.00
C ALA A 52 2.68 -1.31 -5.21
N ILE A 53 3.26 -1.50 -6.41
CA ILE A 53 2.49 -1.83 -7.60
C ILE A 53 2.28 -3.36 -7.59
N PRO A 54 1.03 -3.86 -7.59
CA PRO A 54 0.78 -5.30 -7.60
C PRO A 54 1.38 -5.98 -8.83
N ASP A 55 1.96 -7.16 -8.66
CA ASP A 55 2.50 -7.97 -9.79
C ASP A 55 1.41 -8.41 -10.79
N SER A 56 0.14 -8.30 -10.42
CA SER A 56 -1.01 -8.59 -11.27
C SER A 56 -1.37 -7.46 -12.23
N VAL A 57 -0.72 -6.30 -12.14
CA VAL A 57 -0.97 -5.20 -13.08
C VAL A 57 -0.48 -5.60 -14.47
N ASN A 58 -1.33 -5.42 -15.47
CA ASN A 58 -0.89 -5.64 -16.84
C ASN A 58 0.06 -4.50 -17.27
N LEU A 59 1.00 -4.80 -18.17
CA LEU A 59 2.02 -3.84 -18.60
C LEU A 59 1.42 -2.58 -19.24
N GLU A 60 0.39 -2.73 -20.08
CA GLU A 60 -0.28 -1.62 -20.76
C GLU A 60 -0.92 -0.65 -19.75
N ALA A 61 -1.64 -1.17 -18.76
CA ALA A 61 -2.25 -0.39 -17.68
C ALA A 61 -1.19 0.27 -16.80
N ALA A 62 -0.07 -0.40 -16.53
CA ALA A 62 1.04 0.19 -15.80
C ALA A 62 1.67 1.37 -16.57
N LEU A 63 1.87 1.22 -17.89
CA LEU A 63 2.40 2.27 -18.75
C LEU A 63 1.39 3.43 -18.93
N ALA A 64 0.11 3.14 -19.09
CA ALA A 64 -0.95 4.16 -19.15
C ALA A 64 -0.99 4.98 -17.85
N GLN A 65 -0.96 4.30 -16.70
CA GLN A 65 -0.88 4.95 -15.40
C GLN A 65 0.40 5.78 -15.25
N ALA A 66 1.54 5.31 -15.76
CA ALA A 66 2.79 6.07 -15.76
C ALA A 66 2.68 7.35 -16.61
N SER A 67 2.04 7.29 -17.78
CA SER A 67 1.80 8.47 -18.65
C SER A 67 0.95 9.52 -17.93
N ASP A 68 -0.11 9.09 -17.23
CA ASP A 68 -0.96 9.99 -16.43
C ASP A 68 -0.20 10.61 -15.25
N LEU A 69 0.63 9.83 -14.55
CA LEU A 69 1.47 10.33 -13.46
C LEU A 69 2.48 11.36 -13.96
N LEU A 70 3.10 11.15 -15.13
CA LEU A 70 4.03 12.09 -15.74
C LEU A 70 3.33 13.40 -16.14
N ARG A 71 2.11 13.32 -16.67
CA ARG A 71 1.28 14.50 -16.93
C ARG A 71 0.97 15.28 -15.65
N CYS A 72 0.60 14.58 -14.57
CA CYS A 72 0.37 15.18 -13.27
C CYS A 72 1.64 15.82 -12.69
N MET A 73 2.79 15.19 -12.88
CA MET A 73 4.09 15.75 -12.48
C MET A 73 4.38 17.07 -13.22
N GLY A 74 4.15 17.12 -14.54
CA GLY A 74 4.32 18.36 -15.32
C GLY A 74 3.42 19.50 -14.84
N ALA A 75 2.15 19.21 -14.53
CA ALA A 75 1.22 20.19 -13.98
C ALA A 75 1.65 20.68 -12.58
N THR A 76 2.06 19.74 -11.72
CA THR A 76 2.54 20.03 -10.36
C THR A 76 3.82 20.86 -10.38
N ALA A 77 4.78 20.53 -11.26
CA ALA A 77 5.99 21.30 -11.44
C ALA A 77 5.67 22.71 -11.98
N SER A 78 4.79 22.83 -12.97
CA SER A 78 4.38 24.14 -13.48
C SER A 78 3.79 25.03 -12.39
N GLU A 79 2.93 24.47 -11.53
CA GLU A 79 2.36 25.18 -10.39
C GLU A 79 3.41 25.50 -9.32
N ALA A 80 4.32 24.57 -8.99
CA ALA A 80 5.42 24.81 -8.06
C ALA A 80 6.39 25.91 -8.56
N GLY A 81 6.49 26.07 -9.87
CA GLY A 81 7.28 27.12 -10.51
C GLY A 81 6.58 28.49 -10.50
N ASN A 82 5.27 28.54 -10.23
CA ASN A 82 4.54 29.80 -10.17
C ASN A 82 5.03 30.64 -8.98
N GLY A 83 5.38 31.90 -9.25
CA GLY A 83 5.99 32.79 -8.25
C GLY A 83 7.50 32.66 -8.07
N LEU A 84 8.15 31.63 -8.65
CA LEU A 84 9.61 31.55 -8.72
C LEU A 84 10.17 32.35 -9.90
N ASN A 85 11.38 32.88 -9.74
CA ASN A 85 12.13 33.61 -10.76
C ASN A 85 13.60 33.20 -10.78
N GLY A 86 14.26 33.33 -11.93
CA GLY A 86 15.68 32.99 -12.10
C GLY A 86 15.95 31.49 -11.93
N SER A 87 17.15 31.17 -11.41
CA SER A 87 17.65 29.79 -11.31
C SER A 87 16.69 28.77 -10.67
N PRO A 88 15.96 29.07 -9.56
CA PRO A 88 14.97 28.14 -9.01
C PRO A 88 13.83 27.81 -9.97
N ARG A 89 13.38 28.79 -10.77
CA ARG A 89 12.35 28.57 -11.80
C ARG A 89 12.88 27.66 -12.90
N ASP A 90 14.14 27.86 -13.32
CA ASP A 90 14.78 27.05 -14.36
C ASP A 90 14.88 25.57 -13.94
N VAL A 91 15.21 25.30 -12.67
CA VAL A 91 15.23 23.95 -12.12
C VAL A 91 13.84 23.32 -12.18
N VAL A 92 12.79 24.04 -11.77
CA VAL A 92 11.42 23.49 -11.82
C VAL A 92 10.94 23.26 -13.26
N LEU A 93 11.27 24.16 -14.19
CA LEU A 93 10.98 23.97 -15.61
C LEU A 93 11.73 22.78 -16.20
N SER A 94 12.94 22.46 -15.71
CA SER A 94 13.66 21.26 -16.13
C SER A 94 12.90 19.98 -15.77
N ILE A 95 12.15 19.95 -14.66
CA ILE A 95 11.31 18.81 -14.28
C ILE A 95 10.19 18.60 -15.31
N VAL A 96 9.56 19.69 -15.78
CA VAL A 96 8.54 19.61 -16.84
C VAL A 96 9.13 19.01 -18.10
N TYR A 97 10.31 19.47 -18.53
CA TYR A 97 10.99 18.92 -19.70
C TYR A 97 11.28 17.42 -19.56
N LEU A 98 11.82 17.00 -18.40
CA LEU A 98 12.09 15.59 -18.12
C LEU A 98 10.83 14.74 -18.10
N ALA A 99 9.73 15.26 -17.53
CA ALA A 99 8.44 14.58 -17.48
C ALA A 99 7.86 14.37 -18.89
N GLU A 100 7.87 15.40 -19.73
CA GLU A 100 7.41 15.32 -21.12
C GLU A 100 8.26 14.34 -21.95
N LEU A 101 9.59 14.37 -21.77
CA LEU A 101 10.48 13.43 -22.46
C LEU A 101 10.21 11.98 -22.03
N ALA A 102 10.12 11.72 -20.72
CA ALA A 102 9.79 10.40 -20.20
C ALA A 102 8.43 9.91 -20.71
N LYS A 103 7.44 10.81 -20.75
CA LYS A 103 6.10 10.50 -21.25
C LYS A 103 6.14 10.09 -22.72
N ALA A 104 6.91 10.77 -23.56
CA ALA A 104 7.07 10.39 -24.96
C ALA A 104 7.63 8.96 -25.14
N TYR A 105 8.56 8.51 -24.28
CA TYR A 105 9.02 7.13 -24.29
C TYR A 105 7.95 6.13 -23.84
N VAL A 106 7.14 6.49 -22.83
CA VAL A 106 6.03 5.67 -22.34
C VAL A 106 4.94 5.55 -23.39
N ASP A 107 4.51 6.66 -23.98
CA ASP A 107 3.48 6.71 -25.03
C ASP A 107 3.92 5.87 -26.24
N LYS A 108 5.18 6.00 -26.68
CA LYS A 108 5.74 5.15 -27.74
C LYS A 108 5.74 3.66 -27.36
N SER A 109 6.00 3.33 -26.10
CA SER A 109 5.98 1.95 -25.63
C SER A 109 4.56 1.39 -25.66
N LEU A 110 3.54 2.19 -25.32
CA LEU A 110 2.13 1.84 -25.45
C LEU A 110 1.73 1.62 -26.91
N ASP A 111 2.11 2.52 -27.82
CA ASP A 111 1.81 2.40 -29.25
C ASP A 111 2.32 1.07 -29.82
N CYS A 112 3.55 0.67 -29.44
CA CYS A 112 4.13 -0.61 -29.84
C CYS A 112 3.33 -1.83 -29.32
N LEU A 113 2.70 -1.74 -28.15
CA LEU A 113 1.88 -2.82 -27.59
C LEU A 113 0.54 -2.96 -28.32
N VAL A 114 -0.07 -1.84 -28.72
CA VAL A 114 -1.37 -1.82 -29.40
C VAL A 114 -1.28 -2.35 -30.84
N THR A 115 -0.09 -2.28 -31.46
CA THR A 115 0.13 -2.74 -32.85
C THR A 115 0.34 -4.25 -33.02
N HIS A 116 0.30 -5.05 -31.95
CA HIS A 116 0.50 -6.50 -31.95
C HIS A 116 -0.76 -7.27 -31.55
#